data_AF-A0A846S8A5-F1
#
_entry.id   AF-A0A846S8A5-F1
#
_cell.length_a   1.000
_cell.length_b   1.000
_cell.length_c   1.000
_cell.angle_alpha   90.00
_cell.angle_beta   90.00
_cell.angle_gamma   90.00
#
_symmetry.space_group_name_H-M   'P 1'
#
loop_
_entity.id
_entity.type
_entity.pdbx_description
1 polymer ?
#
loop_
_entity_poly.entity_id
_entity_poly.type
_entity_poly.pdbx_seq_one_letter_code
_entity_poly.pdbx_strand_id
1 'polypeptide(L)'
;MSLVSPSRDVAVLKDGSPRRLEAMLSAIVSSMGGAAALAVYPVLAAELRQIGMGSSLSHCLDIGRAFRRNMHRKTTELTELIGGQLVAEGVVEEVRNGDLSSLTVVNDLRRSAARIDFMDEFLAVTVDGTSVASTPKIIIVVDRTTNRPLRCDEVTRGLSVVVSTLPTIHEWPEGALSLVGPEAFGMDMGED
;
A
#
# COMPACT_ATOMS: atom_id res chain seq x y z
N MET A 1 -16.36 10.82 -15.84
CA MET A 1 -14.88 10.75 -15.77
C MET A 1 -14.28 10.91 -17.16
N SER A 2 -13.04 11.40 -17.24
CA SER A 2 -12.30 11.47 -18.49
C SER A 2 -10.90 10.93 -18.32
N LEU A 3 -10.36 10.33 -19.37
CA LEU A 3 -9.02 9.79 -19.39
C LEU A 3 -8.32 10.16 -20.71
N VAL A 4 -7.02 10.42 -20.64
CA VAL A 4 -6.21 10.89 -21.76
C VAL A 4 -4.92 10.06 -21.86
N SER A 5 -4.67 9.47 -23.04
CA SER A 5 -3.45 8.70 -23.32
C SER A 5 -2.24 9.62 -23.56
N PRO A 6 -0.99 9.11 -23.47
CA PRO A 6 0.20 9.84 -23.89
C PRO A 6 0.15 10.31 -25.36
N SER A 7 -0.55 9.53 -26.21
CA SER A 7 -0.80 9.83 -27.62
C SER A 7 -1.93 10.83 -27.85
N ARG A 8 -2.54 11.35 -26.77
CA ARG A 8 -3.65 12.32 -26.76
C ARG A 8 -5.01 11.77 -27.17
N ASP A 9 -5.19 10.46 -27.13
CA ASP A 9 -6.52 9.85 -27.26
C ASP A 9 -7.34 10.19 -26.01
N VAL A 10 -8.60 10.54 -26.21
CA VAL A 10 -9.50 10.95 -25.11
C VAL A 10 -10.70 10.03 -25.06
N ALA A 11 -11.01 9.50 -23.87
CA ALA A 11 -12.28 8.84 -23.60
C ALA A 11 -13.02 9.53 -22.45
N VAL A 12 -14.35 9.60 -22.56
CA VAL A 12 -15.22 10.17 -21.54
C VAL A 12 -16.31 9.17 -21.20
N LEU A 13 -16.35 8.74 -19.94
CA LEU A 13 -17.41 7.89 -19.40
C LEU A 13 -18.34 8.77 -18.57
N LYS A 14 -19.62 8.83 -18.94
CA LYS A 14 -20.59 9.74 -18.34
C LYS A 14 -21.17 9.21 -17.03
N ASP A 15 -21.52 7.92 -16.99
CA ASP A 15 -22.25 7.32 -15.88
C ASP A 15 -21.99 5.81 -15.80
N GLY A 16 -22.20 5.23 -14.62
CA GLY A 16 -22.02 3.81 -14.32
C GLY A 16 -21.81 3.56 -12.83
N SER A 17 -22.03 2.33 -12.39
CA SER A 17 -21.65 1.93 -11.02
C SER A 17 -20.12 1.96 -10.85
N PRO A 18 -19.59 2.22 -9.64
CA PRO A 18 -18.14 2.31 -9.41
C PRO A 18 -17.36 1.10 -9.95
N ARG A 19 -17.81 -0.12 -9.65
CA ARG A 19 -17.20 -1.37 -10.15
C ARG A 19 -17.17 -1.45 -11.67
N ARG A 20 -18.24 -1.01 -12.34
CA ARG A 20 -18.32 -1.05 -13.81
C ARG A 20 -17.42 0.02 -14.43
N LEU A 21 -17.40 1.22 -13.84
CA LEU A 21 -16.54 2.30 -14.28
C LEU A 21 -15.06 1.91 -14.15
N GLU A 22 -14.67 1.32 -13.03
CA GLU A 22 -13.31 0.80 -12.83
C GLU A 22 -12.93 -0.26 -13.88
N ALA A 23 -13.79 -1.27 -14.10
CA ALA A 23 -13.53 -2.28 -15.13
C ALA A 23 -13.40 -1.67 -16.54
N MET A 24 -14.23 -0.67 -16.87
CA MET A 24 -14.15 0.04 -18.15
C MET A 24 -12.88 0.89 -18.25
N LEU A 25 -12.50 1.60 -17.19
CA LEU A 25 -11.24 2.35 -17.13
C LEU A 25 -10.05 1.42 -17.42
N SER A 26 -9.95 0.29 -16.71
CA SER A 26 -8.84 -0.65 -16.86
C SER A 26 -8.73 -1.20 -18.29
N ALA A 27 -9.86 -1.52 -18.92
CA ALA A 27 -9.89 -1.96 -20.32
C ALA A 27 -9.45 -0.86 -21.30
N ILE A 28 -9.86 0.39 -21.06
CA ILE A 28 -9.47 1.52 -21.92
C ILE A 28 -7.99 1.86 -21.74
N VAL A 29 -7.49 1.92 -20.49
CA VAL A 29 -6.08 2.18 -20.18
C VAL A 29 -5.18 1.13 -20.83
N SER A 30 -5.58 -0.15 -20.76
CA SER A 30 -4.87 -1.24 -21.44
C SER A 30 -4.79 -1.01 -22.95
N SER A 31 -5.88 -0.57 -23.56
CA SER A 31 -5.95 -0.26 -24.99
C SER A 31 -5.15 1.00 -25.38
N MET A 32 -4.91 1.91 -24.43
CA MET A 32 -4.11 3.12 -24.59
C MET A 32 -2.60 2.93 -24.38
N GLY A 33 -2.14 1.68 -24.24
CA GLY A 33 -0.72 1.36 -24.01
C GLY A 33 -0.34 1.25 -22.53
N GLY A 34 -1.31 1.03 -21.65
CA GLY A 34 -1.09 0.69 -20.24
C GLY A 34 -0.99 1.89 -19.29
N ALA A 35 -1.08 3.13 -19.80
CA ALA A 35 -1.08 4.33 -18.96
C ALA A 35 -1.99 5.41 -19.54
N ALA A 36 -2.75 6.08 -18.68
CA ALA A 36 -3.51 7.27 -19.03
C ALA A 36 -3.60 8.22 -17.82
N ALA A 37 -3.67 9.52 -18.09
CA ALA A 37 -4.06 10.49 -17.08
C ALA A 37 -5.57 10.40 -16.86
N LEU A 38 -6.02 10.48 -15.59
CA LEU A 38 -7.42 10.32 -15.22
C LEU A 38 -7.94 11.57 -14.50
N ALA A 39 -9.14 12.01 -14.86
CA ALA A 39 -9.91 13.00 -14.10
C ALA A 39 -11.27 12.38 -13.71
N VAL A 40 -11.43 12.18 -12.41
CA VAL A 40 -12.58 11.54 -11.77
C VAL A 40 -13.13 12.42 -10.65
N TYR A 41 -14.35 12.10 -10.21
CA TYR A 41 -14.98 12.72 -9.04
C TYR A 41 -14.89 14.26 -9.03
N PRO A 42 -15.40 14.94 -10.08
CA PRO A 42 -15.45 16.39 -10.05
C PRO A 42 -16.30 16.81 -8.84
N VAL A 43 -15.70 17.62 -7.97
CA VAL A 43 -16.27 18.02 -6.68
C VAL A 43 -16.18 19.54 -6.56
N LEU A 44 -17.18 20.17 -5.94
CA LEU A 44 -17.13 21.60 -5.71
C LEU A 44 -16.06 21.92 -4.67
N ALA A 45 -15.38 23.06 -4.82
CA ALA A 45 -14.35 23.48 -3.87
C ALA A 45 -14.87 23.59 -2.41
N ALA A 46 -16.16 23.92 -2.24
CA ALA A 46 -16.80 23.97 -0.92
C ALA A 46 -16.94 22.56 -0.29
N GLU A 47 -17.33 21.56 -1.09
CA GLU A 47 -17.46 20.17 -0.66
C GLU A 47 -16.08 19.55 -0.40
N LEU A 48 -15.11 19.80 -1.29
CA LEU A 48 -13.74 19.30 -1.13
C LEU A 48 -13.09 19.80 0.17
N ARG A 49 -13.42 21.01 0.65
CA ARG A 49 -12.96 21.50 1.96
C ARG A 49 -13.52 20.72 3.14
N GLN A 50 -14.68 20.08 2.99
CA GLN A 50 -15.32 19.30 4.03
C GLN A 50 -14.85 17.85 4.04
N ILE A 51 -14.66 17.25 2.85
CA ILE A 51 -14.34 15.81 2.70
C ILE A 51 -12.86 15.53 2.41
N GLY A 52 -12.08 16.55 2.08
CA GLY A 52 -10.68 16.40 1.69
C GLY A 52 -9.79 16.03 2.88
N MET A 53 -8.84 15.12 2.65
CA MET A 53 -7.80 14.77 3.63
C MET A 53 -6.72 15.85 3.67
N GLY A 54 -7.02 16.95 4.36
CA GLY A 54 -6.09 18.08 4.55
C GLY A 54 -4.74 17.62 5.12
N SER A 55 -3.66 18.30 4.72
CA SER A 55 -2.28 18.06 5.17
C SER A 55 -1.63 16.71 4.82
N SER A 56 -2.35 15.78 4.19
CA SER A 56 -1.81 14.47 3.76
C SER A 56 -0.50 14.59 2.97
N LEU A 57 -0.45 15.45 1.95
CA LEU A 57 0.76 15.71 1.18
C LEU A 57 1.91 16.28 2.02
N SER A 58 1.59 17.20 2.95
CA SER A 58 2.59 17.76 3.88
C SER A 58 3.16 16.68 4.79
N HIS A 59 2.32 15.81 5.35
CA HIS A 59 2.75 14.66 6.14
C HIS A 59 3.66 13.71 5.34
N CYS A 60 3.28 13.37 4.10
CA CYS A 60 4.13 12.55 3.22
C CYS A 60 5.50 13.21 2.95
N LEU A 61 5.53 14.53 2.75
CA LEU A 61 6.77 15.27 2.56
C LEU A 61 7.63 15.26 3.83
N ASP A 62 7.03 15.37 5.01
CA ASP A 62 7.75 15.33 6.28
C ASP A 62 8.33 13.95 6.57
N ILE A 63 7.57 12.88 6.31
CA ILE A 63 8.07 11.49 6.32
C ILE A 63 9.26 11.36 5.37
N GLY A 64 9.13 11.79 4.11
CA GLY A 64 10.21 11.70 3.12
C GLY A 64 11.46 12.50 3.51
N ARG A 65 11.30 13.68 4.14
CA ARG A 65 12.42 14.49 4.66
C ARG A 65 13.09 13.80 5.84
N ALA A 66 12.32 13.29 6.80
CA ALA A 66 12.83 12.56 7.96
C ALA A 66 13.58 11.29 7.51
N PHE A 67 13.01 10.56 6.56
CA PHE A 67 13.62 9.39 5.95
C PHE A 67 14.97 9.71 5.33
N ARG A 68 15.01 10.68 4.39
CA ARG A 68 16.24 11.07 3.69
C ARG A 68 17.35 11.54 4.63
N ARG A 69 17.02 12.26 5.71
CA ARG A 69 18.00 12.70 6.72
C ARG A 69 18.61 11.54 7.51
N ASN A 70 17.86 10.46 7.68
CA ASN A 70 18.24 9.32 8.53
C ASN A 70 18.66 8.06 7.75
N MET A 71 18.78 8.13 6.41
CA MET A 71 19.19 7.01 5.53
C MET A 71 20.50 6.31 5.92
N HIS A 72 21.34 6.94 6.74
CA HIS A 72 22.59 6.39 7.26
C HIS A 72 22.41 5.44 8.45
N ARG A 73 21.23 5.43 9.07
CA ARG A 73 20.89 4.59 10.23
C ARG A 73 20.52 3.17 9.80
N LYS A 74 20.44 2.27 10.79
CA LYS A 74 19.88 0.93 10.57
C LYS A 74 18.41 1.05 10.15
N THR A 75 17.96 0.14 9.30
CA THR A 75 16.60 0.18 8.73
C THR A 75 15.50 0.18 9.77
N THR A 76 15.63 -0.58 10.85
CA THR A 76 14.67 -0.61 11.96
C THR A 76 14.57 0.73 12.67
N GLU A 77 15.70 1.37 12.96
CA GLU A 77 15.75 2.70 13.57
C GLU A 77 15.20 3.77 12.60
N LEU A 78 15.51 3.64 11.31
CA LEU A 78 15.01 4.53 10.27
C LEU A 78 13.47 4.47 10.17
N THR A 79 12.87 3.26 10.19
CA THR A 79 11.41 3.12 10.12
C THR A 79 10.74 3.64 11.39
N GLU A 80 11.32 3.43 12.56
CA GLU A 80 10.83 4.02 13.83
C GLU A 80 10.86 5.56 13.80
N LEU A 81 11.92 6.17 13.27
CA LEU A 81 12.07 7.63 13.19
C LEU A 81 11.05 8.32 12.27
N ILE A 82 10.46 7.59 11.32
CA ILE A 82 9.35 8.09 10.50
C ILE A 82 7.98 7.73 11.08
N GLY A 83 7.94 7.27 12.34
CA GLY A 83 6.73 6.93 13.08
C GLY A 83 6.26 5.49 12.88
N GLY A 84 7.05 4.65 12.20
CA GLY A 84 6.67 3.28 11.93
C GLY A 84 6.80 2.37 13.15
N GLN A 85 6.01 1.30 13.17
CA GLN A 85 6.13 0.23 14.17
C GLN A 85 6.69 -1.02 13.52
N LEU A 86 7.80 -1.53 14.04
CA LEU A 86 8.42 -2.76 13.56
C LEU A 86 7.46 -3.94 13.75
N VAL A 87 7.18 -4.67 12.67
CA VAL A 87 6.33 -5.87 12.69
C VAL A 87 7.17 -7.13 12.56
N ALA A 88 8.07 -7.15 11.58
CA ALA A 88 8.97 -8.28 11.34
C ALA A 88 10.28 -7.79 10.71
N GLU A 89 11.33 -8.58 10.84
CA GLU A 89 12.58 -8.42 10.08
C GLU A 89 13.13 -9.80 9.76
N GLY A 90 13.78 -9.97 8.61
CA GLY A 90 14.31 -11.28 8.23
C GLY A 90 14.76 -11.35 6.78
N VAL A 91 14.80 -12.57 6.26
CA VAL A 91 15.07 -12.87 4.84
C VAL A 91 13.79 -13.39 4.20
N VAL A 92 13.49 -12.92 2.99
CA VAL A 92 12.37 -13.45 2.20
C VAL A 92 12.72 -14.85 1.73
N GLU A 93 12.08 -15.87 2.27
CA GLU A 93 12.32 -17.27 1.90
C GLU A 93 11.40 -17.75 0.76
N GLU A 94 10.24 -17.11 0.60
CA GLU A 94 9.27 -17.51 -0.40
C GLU A 94 8.45 -16.31 -0.89
N VAL A 95 8.10 -16.34 -2.18
CA VAL A 95 7.12 -15.45 -2.80
C VAL A 95 6.16 -16.33 -3.61
N ARG A 96 4.86 -16.24 -3.32
CA ARG A 96 3.78 -16.93 -4.02
C ARG A 96 2.87 -15.91 -4.69
N ASN A 97 2.72 -16.02 -6.00
CA ASN A 97 1.83 -15.15 -6.77
C ASN A 97 0.46 -15.82 -6.98
N GLY A 98 -0.60 -15.04 -6.87
CA GLY A 98 -1.98 -15.44 -7.09
C GLY A 98 -2.90 -14.22 -7.04
N ASP A 99 -4.22 -14.44 -7.02
CA ASP A 99 -5.21 -13.35 -6.89
C ASP A 99 -4.95 -12.52 -5.63
N LEU A 100 -4.64 -13.20 -4.52
CA LEU A 100 -3.96 -12.64 -3.36
C LEU A 100 -2.57 -13.30 -3.27
N SER A 101 -1.53 -12.51 -3.47
CA SER A 101 -0.15 -12.98 -3.41
C SER A 101 0.36 -12.94 -1.97
N SER A 102 1.43 -13.68 -1.68
CA SER A 102 2.05 -13.68 -0.35
C SER A 102 3.55 -13.83 -0.40
N LEU A 103 4.23 -13.32 0.62
CA LEU A 103 5.65 -13.53 0.85
C LEU A 103 5.89 -13.98 2.28
N THR A 104 6.91 -14.81 2.47
CA THR A 104 7.30 -15.35 3.78
C THR A 104 8.67 -14.79 4.16
N VAL A 105 8.72 -14.05 5.26
CA VAL A 105 9.95 -13.50 5.85
C VAL A 105 10.31 -14.32 7.08
N VAL A 106 11.52 -14.90 7.09
CA VAL A 106 12.00 -15.74 8.20
C VAL A 106 13.12 -15.03 8.96
N ASN A 107 13.06 -15.10 10.28
CA ASN A 107 14.12 -14.66 11.18
C ASN A 107 14.67 -15.85 11.97
N ASP A 108 15.80 -16.40 11.53
CA ASP A 108 16.41 -17.56 12.18
C ASP A 108 16.85 -17.28 13.62
N LEU A 109 17.32 -16.06 13.90
CA LEU A 109 17.77 -15.66 15.24
C LEU A 109 16.62 -15.63 16.24
N ARG A 110 15.45 -15.16 15.80
CA ARG A 110 14.24 -15.07 16.64
C ARG A 110 13.34 -16.29 16.53
N ARG A 111 13.67 -17.22 15.62
CA ARG A 111 12.87 -18.42 15.28
C ARG A 111 11.41 -18.08 14.97
N SER A 112 11.21 -17.00 14.21
CA SER A 112 9.88 -16.49 13.84
C SER A 112 9.72 -16.43 12.32
N ALA A 113 8.50 -16.59 11.84
CA ALA A 113 8.12 -16.41 10.44
C ALA A 113 6.94 -15.45 10.31
N ALA A 114 7.05 -14.51 9.38
CA ALA A 114 5.99 -13.58 9.03
C ALA A 114 5.50 -13.87 7.61
N ARG A 115 4.20 -14.07 7.44
CA ARG A 115 3.52 -14.05 6.15
C ARG A 115 3.00 -12.65 5.90
N ILE A 116 3.28 -12.10 4.72
CA ILE A 116 2.76 -10.82 4.28
C ILE A 116 1.93 -11.07 3.02
N ASP A 117 0.65 -10.71 3.10
CA ASP A 117 -0.30 -10.83 2.00
C ASP A 117 -0.37 -9.52 1.21
N PHE A 118 -0.40 -9.60 -0.11
CA PHE A 118 -0.31 -8.44 -0.97
C PHE A 118 -1.02 -8.59 -2.32
N MET A 119 -1.39 -7.46 -2.90
CA MET A 119 -1.78 -7.28 -4.30
C MET A 119 -0.89 -6.20 -4.92
N ASP A 120 -1.45 -5.06 -5.33
CA ASP A 120 -0.64 -3.90 -5.72
C ASP A 120 0.01 -3.22 -4.50
N GLU A 121 -0.50 -3.48 -3.29
CA GLU A 121 -0.01 -2.99 -2.00
C GLU A 121 0.12 -4.15 -0.99
N PHE A 122 0.90 -3.95 0.09
CA PHE A 122 0.97 -4.90 1.21
C PHE A 122 -0.26 -4.73 2.10
N LEU A 123 -1.04 -5.80 2.24
CA LEU A 123 -2.40 -5.74 2.79
C LEU A 123 -2.51 -6.32 4.20
N ALA A 124 -1.73 -7.33 4.55
CA ALA A 124 -1.77 -7.93 5.88
C ALA A 124 -0.45 -8.58 6.27
N VAL A 125 -0.22 -8.71 7.58
CA VAL A 125 0.92 -9.41 8.16
C VAL A 125 0.45 -10.35 9.26
N THR A 126 0.87 -11.61 9.17
CA THR A 126 0.66 -12.65 10.18
C THR A 126 2.00 -13.17 10.65
N VAL A 127 2.29 -13.08 11.95
CA VAL A 127 3.54 -13.58 12.55
C VAL A 127 3.22 -14.81 13.38
N ASP A 128 3.86 -15.93 13.04
CA ASP A 128 3.70 -17.21 13.75
C ASP A 128 2.22 -17.61 14.00
N GLY A 129 1.37 -17.35 13.01
CA GLY A 129 -0.07 -17.65 13.05
C GLY A 129 -0.96 -16.58 13.68
N THR A 130 -0.40 -15.48 14.18
CA THR A 130 -1.15 -14.36 14.76
C THR A 130 -1.20 -13.18 13.80
N SER A 131 -2.40 -12.68 13.47
CA SER A 131 -2.57 -11.43 12.72
C SER A 131 -2.03 -10.26 13.56
N VAL A 132 -1.14 -9.47 12.98
CA VAL A 132 -0.50 -8.34 13.69
C VAL A 132 -0.75 -6.98 13.03
N ALA A 133 -1.07 -6.98 11.73
CA ALA A 133 -1.43 -5.78 11.00
C ALA A 133 -2.24 -6.12 9.75
N SER A 134 -3.17 -5.25 9.39
CA SER A 134 -3.92 -5.31 8.14
C SER A 134 -4.31 -3.91 7.66
N THR A 135 -4.62 -3.81 6.37
CA THR A 135 -5.27 -2.66 5.76
C THR A 135 -6.52 -2.28 6.57
N PRO A 136 -6.80 -1.00 6.83
CA PRO A 136 -6.24 0.19 6.19
C PRO A 136 -4.95 0.73 6.82
N LYS A 137 -4.29 0.02 7.74
CA LYS A 137 -2.96 0.42 8.17
C LYS A 137 -1.99 0.27 7.00
N ILE A 138 -1.16 1.27 6.76
CA ILE A 138 -0.12 1.20 5.74
C ILE A 138 0.96 0.23 6.22
N ILE A 139 1.26 -0.79 5.42
CA ILE A 139 2.36 -1.72 5.64
C ILE A 139 3.46 -1.40 4.62
N ILE A 140 4.69 -1.27 5.09
CA ILE A 140 5.87 -1.04 4.25
C ILE A 140 6.87 -2.19 4.41
N VAL A 141 7.53 -2.51 3.31
CA VAL A 141 8.68 -3.43 3.26
C VAL A 141 9.88 -2.62 2.80
N VAL A 142 10.99 -2.69 3.55
CA VAL A 142 12.20 -1.92 3.28
C VAL A 142 13.39 -2.87 3.19
N ASP A 143 14.18 -2.75 2.12
CA ASP A 143 15.43 -3.48 1.96
C ASP A 143 16.45 -3.02 3.01
N ARG A 144 16.94 -3.95 3.82
CA ARG A 144 17.90 -3.68 4.90
C ARG A 144 19.29 -3.29 4.42
N THR A 145 19.61 -3.64 3.18
CA THR A 145 20.91 -3.36 2.57
C THR A 145 20.99 -1.93 2.07
N THR A 146 19.92 -1.46 1.43
CA THR A 146 19.89 -0.18 0.74
C THR A 146 19.06 0.88 1.46
N ASN A 147 18.32 0.51 2.50
CA ASN A 147 17.28 1.33 3.13
C ASN A 147 16.22 1.80 2.12
N ARG A 148 16.02 1.12 0.99
CA ARG A 148 15.02 1.51 -0.01
C ARG A 148 13.67 0.85 0.29
N PRO A 149 12.55 1.59 0.32
CA PRO A 149 11.22 0.98 0.33
C PRO A 149 11.02 0.17 -0.94
N LEU A 150 10.47 -1.03 -0.82
CA LEU A 150 10.22 -1.94 -1.93
C LEU A 150 8.73 -1.90 -2.30
N ARG A 151 8.43 -1.88 -3.59
CA ARG A 151 7.11 -2.22 -4.11
C ARG A 151 6.91 -3.73 -4.05
N CYS A 152 5.66 -4.18 -4.07
CA CYS A 152 5.30 -5.60 -4.05
C CYS A 152 6.03 -6.40 -5.15
N ASP A 153 6.10 -5.85 -6.36
CA ASP A 153 6.75 -6.44 -7.54
C ASP A 153 8.29 -6.47 -7.47
N GLU A 154 8.88 -5.75 -6.51
CA GLU A 154 10.33 -5.73 -6.29
C GLU A 154 10.81 -6.74 -5.25
N VAL A 155 9.90 -7.33 -4.47
CA VAL A 155 10.28 -8.27 -3.43
C VAL A 155 10.54 -9.65 -4.03
N THR A 156 11.75 -10.16 -3.83
CA THR A 156 12.20 -11.46 -4.33
C THR A 156 12.84 -12.28 -3.23
N ARG A 157 12.86 -13.61 -3.43
CA ARG A 157 13.51 -14.54 -2.50
C ARG A 157 14.98 -14.15 -2.29
N GLY A 158 15.42 -14.15 -1.04
CA GLY A 158 16.78 -13.83 -0.60
C GLY A 158 16.99 -12.38 -0.18
N LEU A 159 16.02 -11.48 -0.40
CA LEU A 159 16.12 -10.11 0.11
C LEU A 159 16.05 -10.10 1.64
N SER A 160 16.96 -9.34 2.28
CA SER A 160 16.84 -9.05 3.71
C SER A 160 16.01 -7.80 3.91
N VAL A 161 14.91 -7.91 4.65
CA VAL A 161 13.89 -6.87 4.73
C VAL A 161 13.45 -6.56 6.16
N VAL A 162 13.00 -5.33 6.37
CA VAL A 162 12.19 -4.91 7.52
C VAL A 162 10.76 -4.70 7.04
N VAL A 163 9.81 -5.24 7.78
CA VAL A 163 8.37 -5.00 7.61
C VAL A 163 7.91 -4.12 8.76
N SER A 164 7.25 -3.01 8.46
CA SER A 164 6.74 -2.07 9.47
C SER A 164 5.37 -1.54 9.08
N THR A 165 4.55 -1.17 10.06
CA THR A 165 3.37 -0.34 9.80
C THR A 165 3.75 1.14 9.85
N LEU A 166 2.99 1.99 9.18
CA LEU A 166 3.05 3.45 9.33
C LEU A 166 1.75 3.97 9.96
N PRO A 167 1.80 5.11 10.68
CA PRO A 167 0.61 5.70 11.29
C PRO A 167 -0.35 6.17 10.20
N THR A 168 -1.65 6.14 10.52
CA THR A 168 -2.64 6.77 9.64
C THR A 168 -2.40 8.28 9.58
N ILE A 169 -2.46 8.84 8.37
CA ILE A 169 -2.25 10.27 8.14
C ILE A 169 -3.56 11.07 8.19
N HIS A 170 -4.69 10.38 8.33
CA HIS A 170 -6.04 10.95 8.39
C HIS A 170 -6.97 10.00 9.16
N GLU A 171 -8.14 10.52 9.55
CA GLU A 171 -9.24 9.71 10.05
C GLU A 171 -10.06 9.19 8.87
N TRP A 172 -10.29 7.88 8.86
CA TRP A 172 -11.15 7.26 7.86
C TRP A 172 -12.61 7.65 8.11
N PRO A 173 -13.38 8.01 7.07
CA PRO A 173 -14.79 8.31 7.24
C PRO A 173 -15.57 7.06 7.67
N GLU A 174 -16.74 7.27 8.28
CA GLU A 174 -17.64 6.19 8.65
C GLU A 174 -17.97 5.30 7.44
N GLY A 175 -17.93 3.98 7.64
CA GLY A 175 -18.20 2.99 6.59
C GLY A 175 -17.02 2.69 5.64
N ALA A 176 -15.90 3.43 5.72
CA ALA A 176 -14.74 3.22 4.85
C ALA A 176 -14.16 1.80 4.94
N LEU A 177 -14.21 1.16 6.12
CA LEU A 177 -13.68 -0.19 6.32
C LEU A 177 -14.29 -1.23 5.38
N SER A 178 -15.54 -1.06 4.95
CA SER A 178 -16.15 -1.96 3.95
C SER A 178 -15.49 -1.88 2.56
N LEU A 179 -14.69 -0.85 2.31
CA LEU A 179 -14.00 -0.58 1.05
C LEU A 179 -12.49 -0.77 1.17
N VAL A 180 -11.88 -0.40 2.30
CA VAL A 180 -10.42 -0.39 2.49
C VAL A 180 -9.94 -1.40 3.54
N GLY A 181 -10.86 -2.04 4.26
CA GLY A 181 -10.56 -3.09 5.23
C GLY A 181 -10.24 -4.42 4.56
N PRO A 182 -9.76 -5.41 5.33
CA PRO A 182 -9.26 -6.67 4.80
C PRO A 182 -10.33 -7.49 4.07
N GLU A 183 -11.58 -7.43 4.52
CA GLU A 183 -12.71 -8.12 3.91
C GLU A 183 -12.96 -7.68 2.45
N ALA A 184 -12.70 -6.41 2.13
CA ALA A 184 -12.83 -5.89 0.77
C ALA A 184 -11.87 -6.59 -0.21
N PHE A 185 -10.80 -7.19 0.31
CA PHE A 185 -9.79 -7.95 -0.43
C PHE A 185 -9.94 -9.47 -0.22
N GLY A 186 -11.07 -9.93 0.35
CA GLY A 186 -11.34 -11.35 0.57
C GLY A 186 -10.51 -11.98 1.69
N MET A 187 -9.95 -11.18 2.59
CA MET A 187 -9.21 -11.67 3.76
C MET A 187 -10.10 -11.70 4.99
N ASP A 188 -10.05 -12.83 5.71
CA ASP A 188 -10.61 -12.98 7.06
C ASP A 188 -9.44 -12.88 8.05
N MET A 189 -9.44 -11.83 8.86
CA MET A 189 -8.35 -11.56 9.80
C MET A 189 -8.65 -12.07 11.22
N GLY A 190 -9.79 -12.74 11.44
CA GLY A 190 -10.30 -13.01 12.79
C GLY A 190 -10.80 -11.74 13.49
N GLU A 191 -11.62 -11.90 14.52
CA GLU A 191 -12.03 -10.78 15.38
C GLU A 191 -10.87 -10.39 16.31
N ASP A 192 -10.51 -9.10 16.32
CA ASP A 192 -9.70 -8.48 17.39
C ASP A 192 -10.51 -8.32 18.68
#